data_AF-A0A0D1DVM1-F1
#
_entry.id   AF-A0A0D1DVM1-F1
#
_cell.length_a   1.000
_cell.length_b   1.000
_cell.length_c   1.000
_cell.angle_alpha   90.00
_cell.angle_beta   90.00
_cell.angle_gamma   90.00
#
_symmetry.space_group_name_H-M   'P 1'
#
loop_
_entity.id
_entity.type
_entity.pdbx_description
1 polymer ?
#
loop_
_entity_poly.entity_id
_entity_poly.type
_entity_poly.pdbx_seq_one_letter_code
_entity_poly.pdbx_strand_id
1 'polypeptide(L)'
;MASFALLSLLSFVAFMSAVQASILAGGWLVYCGGQAGDIPPGYIYACFESKVGPVTRTLDHDGTSIIFTDSHDPNKFAVALNDVGSTASFEVSGWRVEVESDQFRSRDGCVNLIFFSSKGPEHISNLIKTCPVAGPITITKDLFQS
;
A
#
# COMPACT_ATOMS: atom_id res chain seq x y z
N MET A 1 12.11 23.50 -43.05
CA MET A 1 12.24 22.07 -42.67
C MET A 1 12.30 21.88 -41.14
N ALA A 2 11.61 22.71 -40.33
CA ALA A 2 11.66 22.65 -38.86
C ALA A 2 10.42 22.01 -38.20
N SER A 3 9.38 21.66 -38.97
CA SER A 3 8.10 21.18 -38.42
C SER A 3 8.03 19.69 -38.04
N PHE A 4 8.92 18.84 -38.57
CA PHE A 4 8.85 17.39 -38.33
C PHE A 4 9.51 16.95 -37.01
N ALA A 5 10.46 17.72 -36.47
CA ALA A 5 11.15 17.37 -35.23
C ALA A 5 10.29 17.57 -33.97
N LEU A 6 9.39 18.56 -33.97
CA LEU A 6 8.51 18.87 -32.83
C LEU A 6 7.41 17.81 -32.61
N LEU A 7 6.89 17.21 -33.68
CA LEU A 7 5.87 16.15 -33.59
C LEU A 7 6.42 14.84 -33.02
N SER A 8 7.71 14.53 -33.28
CA SER A 8 8.37 13.32 -32.76
C SER A 8 8.65 13.41 -31.26
N LEU A 9 9.01 14.59 -30.73
CA LEU A 9 9.29 14.76 -29.30
C LEU A 9 8.01 14.65 -28.46
N LEU A 10 6.88 15.19 -28.93
CA LEU A 10 5.60 15.12 -28.22
C LEU A 10 5.08 13.67 -28.08
N SER A 11 5.28 12.83 -29.09
CA SER A 11 4.89 11.40 -29.03
C SER A 11 5.72 10.61 -28.02
N PHE A 12 7.01 10.94 -27.87
CA PHE A 12 7.89 10.23 -26.93
C PHE A 12 7.57 10.55 -25.47
N VAL A 13 7.17 11.79 -25.17
CA VAL A 13 6.75 12.21 -23.82
C VAL A 13 5.41 11.59 -23.43
N ALA A 14 4.48 11.43 -24.38
CA ALA A 14 3.20 10.76 -24.14
C ALA A 14 3.36 9.24 -23.88
N PHE A 15 4.32 8.58 -24.52
CA PHE A 15 4.58 7.16 -24.29
C PHE A 15 5.22 6.89 -22.92
N MET A 16 6.19 7.70 -22.50
CA MET A 16 6.85 7.53 -21.20
C MET A 16 5.89 7.73 -20.01
N SER A 17 4.92 8.64 -20.15
CA SER A 17 3.94 8.92 -19.07
C SER A 17 2.89 7.81 -18.89
N ALA A 18 2.57 7.05 -19.95
CA ALA A 18 1.66 5.91 -19.85
C ALA A 18 2.27 4.70 -19.12
N VAL A 19 3.60 4.51 -19.24
CA VAL A 19 4.29 3.36 -18.62
C VAL A 19 4.34 3.48 -17.09
N GLN A 20 4.49 4.69 -16.54
CA GLN A 20 4.48 4.89 -15.09
C GLN A 20 3.10 4.69 -14.44
N ALA A 21 2.00 4.99 -15.15
CA ALA A 21 0.65 4.79 -14.62
C ALA A 21 0.23 3.30 -14.57
N SER A 22 0.78 2.47 -15.45
CA SER A 22 0.39 1.06 -15.61
C SER A 22 0.90 0.16 -14.47
N ILE A 23 2.03 0.53 -13.85
CA ILE A 23 2.67 -0.27 -12.79
C ILE A 23 1.93 -0.11 -11.45
N LEU A 24 1.23 1.02 -11.25
CA LEU A 24 0.48 1.30 -10.03
C LEU A 24 -0.90 0.63 -9.99
N ALA A 25 -1.55 0.45 -11.15
CA ALA A 25 -2.92 -0.07 -11.22
C ALA A 25 -3.02 -1.60 -11.07
N GLY A 26 -1.94 -2.35 -11.33
CA GLY A 26 -1.93 -3.82 -11.29
C GLY A 26 -1.47 -4.42 -9.96
N GLY A 27 -0.73 -3.66 -9.14
CA GLY A 27 -0.08 -4.22 -7.94
C GLY A 27 -1.07 -4.77 -6.92
N TRP A 28 -2.23 -4.14 -6.72
CA TRP A 28 -3.24 -4.64 -5.80
C TRP A 28 -3.70 -6.05 -6.17
N LEU A 29 -3.96 -6.31 -7.45
CA LEU A 29 -4.42 -7.62 -7.93
C LEU A 29 -3.37 -8.71 -7.72
N VAL A 30 -2.08 -8.38 -7.87
CA VAL A 30 -0.97 -9.33 -7.63
C VAL A 30 -0.97 -9.82 -6.18
N TYR A 31 -1.12 -8.91 -5.22
CA TYR A 31 -1.07 -9.26 -3.80
C TYR A 31 -2.42 -9.74 -3.23
N CYS A 32 -3.54 -9.18 -3.70
CA CYS A 32 -4.86 -9.31 -3.08
C CYS A 32 -5.96 -9.89 -4.00
N GLY A 33 -5.69 -10.06 -5.30
CA GLY A 33 -6.63 -10.55 -6.31
C GLY A 33 -6.79 -12.08 -6.36
N GLY A 34 -6.15 -12.83 -5.46
CA GLY A 34 -6.33 -14.28 -5.32
C GLY A 34 -5.43 -15.17 -6.18
N GLN A 35 -4.51 -14.59 -6.97
CA GLN A 35 -3.48 -15.35 -7.70
C GLN A 35 -2.20 -15.45 -6.88
N ALA A 36 -2.22 -16.29 -5.84
CA ALA A 36 -1.08 -16.47 -4.91
C ALA A 36 0.23 -16.91 -5.59
N GLY A 37 0.19 -17.37 -6.85
CA GLY A 37 1.36 -17.79 -7.62
C GLY A 37 2.20 -16.65 -8.20
N ASP A 38 1.66 -15.43 -8.28
CA ASP A 38 2.33 -14.30 -8.94
C ASP A 38 3.00 -13.32 -7.95
N ILE A 39 2.94 -13.64 -6.65
CA ILE A 39 3.51 -12.81 -5.60
C ILE A 39 5.04 -12.91 -5.66
N PRO A 40 5.75 -11.78 -5.87
CA PRO A 40 7.20 -11.82 -5.93
C PRO A 40 7.79 -12.36 -4.62
N PRO A 41 8.76 -13.29 -4.68
CA PRO A 41 9.38 -13.84 -3.48
C PRO A 41 10.10 -12.74 -2.69
N GLY A 42 10.11 -12.89 -1.37
CA GLY A 42 10.78 -11.96 -0.46
C GLY A 42 9.90 -10.81 0.05
N TYR A 43 8.74 -10.58 -0.55
CA TYR A 43 7.81 -9.57 -0.07
C TYR A 43 6.90 -10.13 1.02
N ILE A 44 6.72 -9.34 2.08
CA ILE A 44 5.65 -9.51 3.06
C ILE A 44 4.55 -8.52 2.67
N TYR A 45 3.29 -8.92 2.69
CA TYR A 45 2.22 -8.03 2.25
C TYR A 45 0.97 -8.15 3.10
N ALA A 46 0.16 -7.11 3.08
CA ALA A 46 -1.16 -7.10 3.69
C ALA A 46 -2.16 -6.38 2.79
N CYS A 47 -3.36 -6.94 2.72
CA CYS A 47 -4.47 -6.41 1.95
C CYS A 47 -5.40 -5.65 2.88
N PHE A 48 -5.89 -4.50 2.45
CA PHE A 48 -6.77 -3.65 3.23
C PHE A 48 -8.01 -3.24 2.44
N GLU A 49 -9.10 -3.07 3.16
CA GLU A 49 -10.32 -2.42 2.68
C GLU A 49 -10.74 -1.35 3.70
N SER A 50 -10.74 -0.09 3.30
CA SER A 50 -11.13 1.01 4.19
C SER A 50 -12.60 1.36 4.07
N LYS A 51 -13.32 1.36 5.19
CA LYS A 51 -14.69 1.89 5.28
C LYS A 51 -14.74 3.38 5.62
N VAL A 52 -13.58 4.01 5.82
CA VAL A 52 -13.47 5.42 6.22
C VAL A 52 -12.96 6.33 5.10
N GLY A 53 -12.54 5.75 3.97
CA GLY A 53 -12.09 6.48 2.78
C GLY A 53 -10.76 5.93 2.23
N PRO A 54 -10.30 6.43 1.07
CA PRO A 54 -9.07 5.96 0.45
C PRO A 54 -7.82 6.44 1.21
N VAL A 55 -6.67 5.84 0.89
CA VAL A 55 -5.37 6.37 1.31
C VAL A 55 -5.18 7.76 0.71
N THR A 56 -4.97 8.77 1.56
CA THR A 56 -4.80 10.17 1.13
C THR A 56 -3.34 10.56 1.01
N ARG A 57 -2.45 9.86 1.73
CA ARG A 57 -1.03 10.17 1.76
C ARG A 57 -0.22 8.93 2.11
N THR A 58 0.86 8.68 1.37
CA THR A 58 1.90 7.73 1.77
C THR A 58 3.02 8.52 2.44
N LEU A 59 3.44 8.07 3.62
CA LEU A 59 4.46 8.69 4.47
C LEU A 59 5.75 7.88 4.50
N ASP A 60 5.85 6.81 3.71
CA ASP A 60 7.02 5.95 3.70
C ASP A 60 8.28 6.74 3.28
N HIS A 61 9.31 6.67 4.11
CA HIS A 61 10.52 7.47 4.00
C HIS A 61 11.71 6.67 3.44
N ASP A 62 11.66 5.34 3.54
CA ASP A 62 12.87 4.52 3.39
C ASP A 62 12.87 3.66 2.11
N GLY A 63 11.78 3.71 1.33
CA GLY A 63 11.65 2.94 0.09
C GLY A 63 11.61 1.42 0.33
N THR A 64 11.34 1.01 1.57
CA THR A 64 11.23 -0.39 1.99
C THR A 64 9.81 -0.93 1.88
N SER A 65 8.84 -0.07 1.53
CA SER A 65 7.48 -0.47 1.23
C SER A 65 6.91 0.16 -0.04
N ILE A 66 5.86 -0.45 -0.55
CA ILE A 66 5.07 0.08 -1.66
C ILE A 66 3.59 -0.13 -1.34
N ILE A 67 2.78 0.91 -1.55
CA ILE A 67 1.33 0.85 -1.41
C ILE A 67 0.70 0.86 -2.80
N PHE A 68 -0.06 -0.19 -3.12
CA PHE A 68 -0.78 -0.34 -4.37
C PHE A 68 -2.28 -0.20 -4.13
N THR A 69 -2.90 0.81 -4.73
CA THR A 69 -4.35 1.02 -4.65
C THR A 69 -5.05 0.30 -5.79
N ASP A 70 -6.19 -0.33 -5.53
CA ASP A 70 -7.04 -0.91 -6.57
C ASP A 70 -7.59 0.21 -7.47
N SER A 71 -7.40 0.04 -8.77
CA SER A 71 -7.91 0.98 -9.78
C SER A 71 -9.43 1.01 -9.87
N HIS A 72 -10.13 -0.03 -9.41
CA HIS A 72 -11.59 -0.12 -9.44
C HIS A 72 -12.26 0.35 -8.15
N ASP A 73 -11.58 0.22 -7.01
CA ASP A 73 -12.07 0.65 -5.70
C ASP A 73 -10.92 1.30 -4.90
N PRO A 74 -10.84 2.64 -4.84
CA PRO A 74 -9.72 3.32 -4.18
C PRO A 74 -9.68 3.10 -2.66
N ASN A 75 -10.70 2.47 -2.08
CA ASN A 75 -10.70 2.07 -0.68
C ASN A 75 -9.97 0.74 -0.43
N LYS A 76 -9.66 -0.01 -1.49
CA LYS A 76 -8.90 -1.25 -1.42
C LYS A 76 -7.46 -0.99 -1.82
N PHE A 77 -6.54 -1.46 -1.00
CA PHE A 77 -5.12 -1.29 -1.26
C PHE A 77 -4.30 -2.42 -0.65
N ALA A 78 -3.11 -2.62 -1.18
CA ALA A 78 -2.14 -3.61 -0.75
C ALA A 78 -0.91 -2.86 -0.26
N VAL A 79 -0.39 -3.25 0.89
CA VAL A 79 0.90 -2.78 1.39
C VAL A 79 1.88 -3.93 1.21
N ALA A 80 2.91 -3.73 0.40
CA ALA A 80 3.99 -4.67 0.21
C ALA A 80 5.25 -4.13 0.92
N LEU A 81 5.93 -4.99 1.66
CA LEU A 81 7.09 -4.73 2.49
C LEU A 81 8.25 -5.58 1.97
N ASN A 82 9.43 -4.98 1.78
CA ASN A 82 10.55 -5.60 1.06
C ASN A 82 11.28 -6.69 1.86
N ASP A 83 11.26 -6.64 3.20
CA ASP A 83 11.83 -7.66 4.08
C ASP A 83 11.28 -7.50 5.52
N VAL A 84 11.67 -8.41 6.40
CA VAL A 84 11.41 -8.36 7.85
C VAL A 84 11.95 -7.07 8.48
N GLY A 85 11.17 -6.46 9.37
CA GLY A 85 11.48 -5.17 9.98
C GLY A 85 11.19 -3.96 9.09
N SER A 86 10.76 -4.17 7.84
CA SER A 86 10.28 -3.08 7.00
C SER A 86 8.96 -2.55 7.53
N THR A 87 8.78 -1.23 7.40
CA THR A 87 7.58 -0.51 7.81
C THR A 87 7.00 0.25 6.62
N ALA A 88 5.69 0.45 6.65
CA ALA A 88 4.97 1.36 5.76
C ALA A 88 4.12 2.29 6.61
N SER A 89 4.07 3.57 6.27
CA SER A 89 3.15 4.52 6.90
C SER A 89 2.26 5.19 5.87
N PHE A 90 0.97 5.31 6.19
CA PHE A 90 0.01 6.00 5.33
C PHE A 90 -1.08 6.71 6.14
N GLU A 91 -1.78 7.64 5.51
CA GLU A 91 -2.92 8.34 6.10
C GLU A 91 -4.23 7.94 5.43
N VAL A 92 -5.25 7.72 6.25
CA VAL A 92 -6.61 7.40 5.81
C VAL A 92 -7.62 8.12 6.71
N SER A 93 -8.52 8.91 6.10
CA SER A 93 -9.48 9.77 6.84
C SER A 93 -8.82 10.66 7.92
N GLY A 94 -7.58 11.11 7.70
CA GLY A 94 -6.84 11.91 8.67
C GLY A 94 -6.32 11.12 9.88
N TRP A 95 -6.19 9.80 9.78
CA TRP A 95 -5.48 8.97 10.76
C TRP A 95 -4.24 8.39 10.12
N ARG A 96 -3.13 8.35 10.85
CA ARG A 96 -1.92 7.68 10.39
C ARG A 96 -1.95 6.22 10.82
N VAL A 97 -1.69 5.33 9.88
CA VAL A 97 -1.56 3.89 10.09
C VAL A 97 -0.14 3.50 9.72
N GLU A 98 0.51 2.75 10.58
CA GLU A 98 1.80 2.14 10.33
C GLU A 98 1.65 0.62 10.29
N VAL A 99 2.28 0.01 9.30
CA VAL A 99 2.28 -1.43 9.07
C VAL A 99 3.73 -1.88 9.17
N GLU A 100 4.01 -2.75 10.12
CA GLU A 100 5.34 -3.32 10.35
C GLU A 100 5.30 -4.81 10.03
N SER A 101 6.28 -5.30 9.29
CA SER A 101 6.43 -6.75 9.10
C SER A 101 6.82 -7.42 10.42
N ASP A 102 6.17 -8.53 10.77
CA ASP A 102 6.51 -9.26 11.99
C ASP A 102 7.96 -9.79 11.92
N GLN A 103 8.68 -9.73 13.04
CA GLN A 103 10.10 -10.12 13.12
C GLN A 103 10.33 -11.61 12.89
N PHE A 104 9.28 -12.42 13.02
CA PHE A 104 9.35 -13.84 12.75
C PHE A 104 9.02 -14.11 11.28
N ARG A 105 10.01 -14.62 10.53
CA ARG A 105 9.84 -15.21 9.18
C ARG A 105 8.95 -16.47 9.23
N SER A 106 7.72 -16.38 9.72
CA SER A 106 6.74 -17.39 9.39
C SER A 106 6.48 -17.29 7.89
N ARG A 107 6.40 -18.42 7.20
CA ARG A 107 6.09 -18.48 5.76
C ARG A 107 4.79 -17.75 5.40
N ASP A 108 3.99 -17.43 6.41
CA ASP A 108 2.68 -16.84 6.28
C ASP A 108 2.71 -15.31 6.25
N GLY A 109 3.84 -14.63 6.56
CA GLY A 109 4.00 -13.19 6.28
C GLY A 109 3.07 -12.26 7.05
N CYS A 110 2.96 -12.42 8.36
CA CYS A 110 2.10 -11.56 9.19
C CYS A 110 2.65 -10.14 9.31
N VAL A 111 1.74 -9.17 9.49
CA VAL A 111 2.06 -7.78 9.78
C VAL A 111 1.45 -7.34 11.10
N ASN A 112 2.09 -6.36 11.70
CA ASN A 112 1.65 -5.61 12.86
C ASN A 112 1.09 -4.27 12.40
N LEU A 113 -0.12 -3.93 12.84
CA LEU A 113 -0.73 -2.63 12.57
C LEU A 113 -0.63 -1.76 13.81
N ILE A 114 -0.21 -0.51 13.62
CA ILE A 114 -0.09 0.50 14.67
C ILE A 114 -0.84 1.74 14.21
N PHE A 115 -1.76 2.23 15.04
CA PHE A 115 -2.62 3.37 14.71
C PHE A 115 -2.17 4.62 15.47
N PHE A 116 -2.16 5.76 14.77
CA PHE A 116 -1.77 7.05 15.32
C PHE A 116 -2.85 8.09 15.07
N SER A 117 -3.19 8.86 16.10
CA SER A 117 -4.06 10.04 15.96
C SER A 117 -3.33 11.16 15.23
N SER A 118 -4.03 11.84 14.31
CA SER A 118 -3.51 13.07 13.69
C SER A 118 -3.42 14.26 14.63
N LYS A 119 -4.11 14.19 15.78
CA LYS A 119 -4.18 15.31 16.74
C LYS A 119 -2.99 15.42 17.69
N GLY A 120 -2.01 14.52 17.58
CA GLY A 120 -0.79 14.56 18.38
C GLY A 120 -0.22 13.17 18.65
N PRO A 121 0.95 13.08 19.30
CA PRO A 121 1.66 11.82 19.57
C PRO A 121 0.99 10.94 20.64
N GLU A 122 -0.31 11.13 20.91
CA GLU A 122 -1.08 10.20 21.73
C GLU A 122 -1.21 8.90 20.94
N HIS A 123 -0.30 7.99 21.27
CA HIS A 123 -0.14 6.67 20.71
C HIS A 123 -1.37 5.83 21.10
N ILE A 124 -2.31 5.65 20.18
CA ILE A 124 -3.34 4.63 20.33
C ILE A 124 -2.74 3.32 19.80
N SER A 125 -1.89 2.69 20.61
CA SER A 125 -1.25 1.43 20.24
C SER A 125 -2.22 0.25 20.36
N ASN A 126 -3.17 0.16 19.43
CA ASN A 126 -3.79 -1.12 19.15
C ASN A 126 -2.89 -1.89 18.20
N LEU A 127 -2.01 -2.71 18.77
CA LEU A 127 -1.22 -3.65 17.98
C LEU A 127 -2.15 -4.76 17.48
N ILE A 128 -2.56 -4.66 16.22
CA ILE A 128 -3.32 -5.73 15.57
C ILE A 128 -2.35 -6.56 14.75
N LYS A 129 -2.11 -7.80 15.19
CA LYS A 129 -1.37 -8.78 14.39
C LYS A 129 -2.33 -9.47 13.43
N THR A 130 -2.01 -9.44 12.15
CA THR A 130 -2.84 -10.01 11.08
C THR A 130 -1.97 -10.72 10.05
N CYS A 131 -2.49 -11.79 9.46
CA CYS A 131 -1.76 -12.61 8.50
C CYS A 131 -2.56 -12.73 7.18
N PRO A 132 -1.89 -12.73 6.02
CA PRO A 132 -2.47 -12.74 4.66
C PRO A 132 -3.58 -13.77 4.41
N VAL A 133 -3.57 -14.90 5.13
CA VAL A 133 -4.54 -15.98 4.97
C VAL A 133 -5.97 -15.58 5.39
N ALA A 134 -6.14 -14.46 6.10
CA ALA A 134 -7.43 -14.01 6.63
C ALA A 134 -8.25 -13.13 5.67
N GLY A 135 -7.75 -12.82 4.47
CA GLY A 135 -8.38 -11.85 3.56
C GLY A 135 -8.06 -10.39 3.92
N PRO A 136 -8.74 -9.40 3.29
CA PRO A 136 -8.43 -8.00 3.52
C PRO A 136 -8.81 -7.54 4.93
N ILE A 137 -7.90 -6.80 5.57
CA ILE A 137 -8.12 -6.14 6.85
C ILE A 137 -9.06 -4.97 6.62
N THR A 138 -10.20 -4.95 7.33
CA THR A 138 -11.15 -3.85 7.21
C THR A 138 -10.77 -2.71 8.15
N ILE A 139 -10.50 -1.52 7.61
CA ILE A 139 -10.25 -0.31 8.41
C ILE A 139 -11.58 0.40 8.65
N THR A 140 -12.01 0.45 9.91
CA THR A 140 -13.28 1.08 10.33
C THR A 140 -13.03 2.19 11.34
N LYS A 141 -14.04 3.03 11.60
CA LYS A 141 -13.89 4.19 12.51
C LYS A 141 -13.61 3.78 13.96
N ASP A 142 -14.13 2.63 14.39
CA ASP A 142 -14.00 2.08 15.73
C ASP A 142 -12.56 1.69 16.08
N LEU A 143 -11.74 1.32 15.09
CA LEU A 143 -10.31 1.04 15.30
C LEU A 143 -9.52 2.26 15.82
N PHE A 144 -10.06 3.47 15.64
CA PHE A 144 -9.41 4.71 16.06
C PHE A 144 -9.96 5.29 17.37
N GLN A 145 -10.97 4.65 17.98
CA GLN A 145 -11.70 5.19 19.15
C GLN A 145 -11.47 4.42 20.45
N SER A 146 -10.73 3.31 20.39
CA SER A 146 -10.31 2.48 21.52
C SER A 146 -9.16 3.11 22.31
#